data_AF-A4GWZ5-F1
#
_entry.id   AF-A4GWZ5-F1
#
_cell.length_a   1.000
_cell.length_b   1.000
_cell.length_c   1.000
_cell.angle_alpha   90.00
_cell.angle_beta   90.00
_cell.angle_gamma   90.00
#
_symmetry.space_group_name_H-M   'P 1'
#
loop_
_entity.id
_entity.type
_entity.pdbx_description
1 polymer ?
#
loop_
_entity_poly.entity_id
_entity_poly.type
_entity_poly.pdbx_seq_one_letter_code
_entity_poly.pdbx_strand_id
1 'polypeptide(L)'
;SKDGLQAISGLKAATTYTVEVVAINNAGIRSDSASTTFSTTGGTVTPENTWSKDKEYWTGDRVYYNGKEYEAKWWTKGDQPDLSGPYGPWKEI
;
A
#
# COMPACT_ATOMS: atom_id res chain seq x y z
N SER A 1 16.98 23.68 -5.55
CA SER A 1 17.01 22.34 -4.94
C SER A 1 16.24 21.41 -5.86
N LYS A 2 16.86 20.34 -6.36
CA LYS A 2 16.32 19.45 -7.42
C LYS A 2 15.70 18.16 -6.86
N ASP A 3 15.35 18.14 -5.58
CA ASP A 3 14.88 16.93 -4.89
C ASP A 3 13.37 16.99 -4.65
N GLY A 4 12.62 17.34 -5.70
CA GLY A 4 11.16 17.24 -5.69
C GLY A 4 10.75 15.81 -5.97
N LEU A 5 10.32 15.07 -4.95
CA LEU A 5 9.69 13.76 -5.14
C LEU A 5 8.43 13.92 -6.00
N GLN A 6 8.44 13.37 -7.21
CA GLN A 6 7.25 13.18 -8.03
C GLN A 6 6.69 11.78 -7.79
N ALA A 7 5.51 11.71 -7.18
CA ALA A 7 4.82 10.45 -6.97
C ALA A 7 3.98 10.09 -8.21
N ILE A 8 4.10 8.84 -8.67
CA ILE A 8 3.26 8.26 -9.73
C ILE A 8 2.37 7.22 -9.06
N SER A 9 1.04 7.36 -9.18
CA SER A 9 0.05 6.49 -8.55
C SER A 9 -0.79 5.74 -9.60
N GLY A 10 -1.59 4.76 -9.17
CA GLY A 10 -2.47 3.98 -10.06
C GLY A 10 -1.76 2.91 -10.89
N LEU A 11 -0.53 2.54 -10.53
CA LEU A 11 0.25 1.52 -11.22
C LEU A 11 -0.20 0.10 -10.84
N LYS A 12 -0.13 -0.82 -11.80
CA LYS A 12 -0.42 -2.24 -11.57
C LYS A 12 0.73 -2.91 -10.84
N ALA A 13 0.42 -3.80 -9.90
CA ALA A 13 1.41 -4.63 -9.21
C ALA A 13 2.17 -5.56 -10.18
N ALA A 14 3.36 -6.01 -9.77
CA ALA A 14 4.21 -6.92 -10.55
C ALA A 14 4.49 -6.45 -11.99
N THR A 15 4.55 -5.13 -12.22
CA THR A 15 4.60 -4.59 -13.57
C THR A 15 5.81 -3.67 -13.69
N THR A 16 6.62 -3.93 -14.71
CA THR A 16 7.74 -3.06 -15.08
C THR A 16 7.22 -1.90 -15.91
N TYR A 17 7.60 -0.70 -15.49
CA TYR A 17 7.30 0.54 -16.18
C TYR A 17 8.59 1.20 -16.64
N THR A 18 8.53 1.81 -17.82
CA THR A 18 9.54 2.75 -18.30
C THR A 18 8.95 4.14 -18.18
N VAL A 19 9.68 5.05 -17.54
CA VAL A 19 9.35 6.47 -17.55
C VAL A 19 10.37 7.23 -18.38
N GLU A 20 9.88 8.19 -19.14
CA GLU A 20 10.66 9.12 -19.93
C GLU A 20 10.48 10.52 -19.35
N VAL A 21 11.59 11.22 -19.14
CA VAL A 21 11.62 12.54 -18.51
C VAL A 21 12.27 13.52 -19.47
N VAL A 22 11.63 14.68 -19.61
CA VAL A 22 12.13 15.85 -20.37
C VAL A 22 12.09 17.08 -19.48
N ALA A 23 13.07 17.96 -19.61
CA ALA A 23 13.00 19.30 -19.05
C ALA A 23 12.26 20.24 -20.03
N ILE A 24 11.45 21.16 -19.50
CA ILE A 24 10.79 22.21 -20.28
C ILE A 24 11.20 23.56 -19.68
N ASN A 25 11.69 24.48 -20.52
CA ASN A 25 12.04 25.83 -20.07
C ASN A 25 10.83 26.78 -20.09
N ASN A 26 11.00 28.03 -19.64
CA ASN A 26 9.93 29.03 -19.60
C ASN A 26 9.32 29.37 -20.98
N ALA A 27 10.00 29.03 -22.08
CA ALA A 27 9.52 29.21 -23.44
C ALA A 27 8.80 27.96 -23.99
N GLY A 28 8.63 26.91 -23.19
CA GLY A 28 8.00 25.65 -23.61
C GLY A 28 8.89 24.72 -24.43
N ILE A 29 10.19 25.04 -24.57
CA ILE A 29 11.13 24.20 -25.33
C ILE A 29 11.54 22.99 -24.49
N ARG A 30 11.49 21.80 -25.10
CA ARG A 30 11.85 20.51 -24.48
C ARG A 30 13.33 20.20 -24.64
N SER A 31 13.95 19.57 -23.64
CA SER A 31 15.25 18.91 -23.78
C SER A 31 15.15 17.59 -24.55
N ASP A 32 16.29 16.98 -24.84
CA ASP A 32 16.37 15.54 -25.11
C ASP A 32 15.80 14.75 -23.92
N SER A 33 15.37 13.52 -24.18
CA SER A 33 14.79 12.66 -23.16
C SER A 33 15.81 11.80 -22.45
N ALA A 34 15.54 11.55 -21.17
CA ALA A 34 16.18 10.51 -20.39
C ALA A 34 15.12 9.51 -19.94
N SER A 35 15.45 8.22 -19.93
CA SER A 35 14.53 7.19 -19.47
C SER A 35 15.11 6.38 -18.31
N THR A 36 14.22 5.87 -17.46
CA THR A 36 14.55 4.88 -16.45
C THR A 36 13.43 3.87 -16.32
N THR A 37 13.77 2.67 -15.88
CA THR A 37 12.83 1.58 -15.64
C THR A 37 12.75 1.26 -14.17
N PHE A 38 11.54 1.03 -13.69
CA PHE A 38 11.30 0.51 -12.35
C PHE A 38 10.19 -0.53 -12.39
N SER A 39 10.23 -1.48 -11.46
CA SER A 39 9.16 -2.46 -11.32
C SER A 39 8.39 -2.19 -10.05
N THR A 40 7.07 -2.18 -10.14
CA THR A 40 6.25 -2.31 -8.94
C THR A 40 6.47 -3.71 -8.38
N THR A 41 6.61 -3.82 -7.06
CA THR A 41 6.77 -5.12 -6.41
C THR A 41 5.56 -6.00 -6.74
N GLY A 42 5.86 -7.20 -7.22
CA GLY A 42 4.86 -8.22 -7.53
C GLY A 42 4.46 -8.98 -6.29
N GLY A 43 3.76 -8.28 -5.40
CA GLY A 43 2.98 -8.91 -4.37
C GLY A 43 1.56 -8.40 -4.52
N THR A 44 0.58 -9.29 -4.26
CA THR A 44 -0.34 -8.90 -3.20
C THR A 44 0.55 -8.29 -2.12
N VAL A 45 0.24 -7.10 -1.62
CA VAL A 45 0.62 -6.85 -0.23
C VAL A 45 0.00 -8.04 0.51
N THR A 46 0.75 -9.13 0.70
CA THR A 46 0.64 -10.01 1.84
C THR A 46 1.24 -9.08 2.86
N PRO A 47 0.43 -8.22 3.47
CA PRO A 47 0.98 -7.31 4.44
C PRO A 47 1.52 -8.30 5.47
N GLU A 48 2.68 -8.03 6.04
CA GLU A 48 3.21 -8.78 7.19
C GLU A 48 2.14 -8.98 8.30
N ASN A 49 1.07 -8.18 8.18
CA ASN A 49 -0.15 -8.07 8.93
C ASN A 49 -1.33 -8.91 8.38
N THR A 50 -1.18 -9.94 7.52
CA THR A 50 -2.35 -10.78 7.16
C THR A 50 -2.93 -11.43 8.43
N TRP A 51 -4.25 -11.37 8.61
CA TRP A 51 -4.89 -12.00 9.74
C TRP A 51 -4.70 -13.53 9.72
N SER A 52 -4.43 -14.12 10.88
CA SER A 52 -4.29 -15.54 11.11
C SER A 52 -5.04 -15.92 12.38
N LYS A 53 -5.87 -16.95 12.29
CA LYS A 53 -6.67 -17.46 13.42
C LYS A 53 -5.84 -17.89 14.63
N ASP A 54 -4.59 -18.29 14.39
CA ASP A 54 -3.71 -18.87 15.42
C ASP A 54 -2.80 -17.82 16.08
N LYS A 55 -2.79 -16.58 15.58
CA LYS A 55 -2.01 -15.46 16.10
C LYS A 55 -2.82 -14.66 17.12
N GLU A 56 -2.13 -14.20 18.15
CA GLU A 56 -2.67 -13.24 19.13
C GLU A 56 -2.42 -11.82 18.64
N TYR A 57 -3.43 -10.97 18.80
CA TYR A 57 -3.39 -9.57 18.43
C TYR A 57 -3.71 -8.73 19.65
N TRP A 58 -2.93 -7.67 19.89
CA TRP A 58 -3.14 -6.71 20.97
C TRP A 58 -3.81 -5.45 20.46
N THR A 59 -4.30 -4.59 21.36
CA THR A 59 -4.89 -3.30 20.99
C THR A 59 -3.98 -2.52 20.06
N GLY A 60 -4.52 -2.02 18.95
CA GLY A 60 -3.79 -1.25 17.95
C GLY A 60 -3.08 -2.09 16.88
N ASP A 61 -3.00 -3.41 17.06
CA ASP A 61 -2.51 -4.28 15.99
C ASP A 61 -3.42 -4.16 14.77
N ARG A 62 -2.79 -4.03 13.60
CA ARG A 62 -3.51 -3.95 12.33
C ARG A 62 -3.35 -5.23 11.56
N VAL A 63 -4.40 -5.62 10.86
CA VAL A 63 -4.40 -6.76 9.97
C VAL A 63 -5.11 -6.47 8.67
N TYR A 64 -4.75 -7.22 7.62
CA TYR A 64 -5.54 -7.28 6.41
C TYR A 64 -6.29 -8.59 6.31
N TYR A 65 -7.58 -8.49 5.95
CA TYR A 65 -8.46 -9.62 5.73
C TYR A 65 -9.46 -9.27 4.62
N ASN A 66 -9.66 -10.16 3.65
CA ASN A 66 -10.57 -9.94 2.51
C ASN A 66 -10.39 -8.59 1.79
N GLY A 67 -9.14 -8.12 1.66
CA GLY A 67 -8.80 -6.87 0.96
C GLY A 67 -9.07 -5.58 1.74
N LYS A 68 -9.44 -5.68 3.02
CA LYS A 68 -9.69 -4.56 3.92
C LYS A 68 -8.69 -4.58 5.08
N GLU A 69 -8.41 -3.41 5.65
CA GLU A 69 -7.58 -3.25 6.83
C GLU A 69 -8.45 -3.15 8.09
N TYR A 70 -8.03 -3.80 9.16
CA TYR A 70 -8.71 -3.83 10.44
C TYR A 70 -7.74 -3.55 11.57
N GLU A 71 -8.20 -2.89 12.63
CA GLU A 71 -7.44 -2.62 13.85
C GLU A 71 -8.12 -3.30 15.05
N ALA A 72 -7.33 -3.97 15.89
CA ALA A 72 -7.81 -4.61 17.11
C ALA A 72 -8.11 -3.56 18.19
N LYS A 73 -9.32 -3.59 18.74
CA LYS A 73 -9.77 -2.73 19.85
C LYS A 73 -9.22 -3.20 21.20
N TRP A 74 -8.98 -4.50 21.33
CA TRP A 74 -8.45 -5.18 22.52
C TRP A 74 -7.80 -6.51 22.12
N TRP A 75 -7.22 -7.23 23.08
CA TRP A 75 -6.62 -8.54 22.83
C TRP A 75 -7.63 -9.50 22.18
N THR A 76 -7.24 -10.13 21.07
CA THR A 76 -8.08 -11.11 20.36
C THR A 76 -7.23 -12.19 19.71
N LYS A 77 -7.79 -13.39 19.60
CA LYS A 77 -7.23 -14.55 18.90
C LYS A 77 -8.37 -15.36 18.30
N GLY A 78 -8.27 -15.68 17.01
CA GLY A 78 -9.27 -16.49 16.33
C GLY A 78 -10.56 -15.76 15.92
N ASP A 79 -10.84 -14.56 16.44
CA ASP A 79 -11.97 -13.75 15.96
C ASP A 79 -11.70 -13.21 14.55
N GLN A 80 -12.61 -13.51 13.62
CA GLN A 80 -12.49 -13.11 12.22
C GLN A 80 -12.79 -11.60 12.06
N PRO A 81 -11.97 -10.82 11.33
CA PRO A 81 -12.14 -9.37 11.26
C PRO A 81 -13.45 -8.90 10.64
N ASP A 82 -13.90 -9.51 9.54
CA ASP A 82 -15.12 -9.12 8.82
C ASP A 82 -16.43 -9.56 9.50
N LEU A 83 -16.35 -10.42 10.53
CA LEU A 83 -17.49 -10.80 11.37
C LEU A 83 -17.58 -9.93 12.64
N SER A 84 -16.62 -9.05 12.88
CA SER A 84 -16.69 -8.10 13.99
C SER A 84 -17.73 -7.02 13.71
N GLY A 85 -18.89 -7.17 14.32
CA GLY A 85 -19.87 -6.08 14.41
C GLY A 85 -19.37 -4.90 15.27
N PRO A 86 -20.23 -3.92 15.58
CA PRO A 86 -19.86 -2.74 16.36
C PRO A 86 -19.19 -3.07 17.71
N TYR A 87 -19.61 -4.17 18.33
CA TYR A 87 -19.12 -4.66 19.62
C TYR A 87 -18.03 -5.73 19.51
N GLY A 88 -17.62 -6.10 18.29
CA GLY A 88 -16.55 -7.07 18.05
C GLY A 88 -15.14 -6.48 18.24
N PRO A 89 -14.11 -7.34 18.32
CA PRO A 89 -12.74 -6.92 18.60
C PRO A 89 -12.11 -6.13 17.45
N TRP A 90 -12.56 -6.29 16.21
CA TRP A 90 -11.98 -5.59 15.07
C TRP A 90 -12.78 -4.34 14.69
N LYS A 91 -12.05 -3.33 14.20
CA LYS A 91 -12.59 -2.11 13.57
C LYS A 91 -12.02 -2.03 12.16
N GLU A 92 -12.89 -2.01 11.14
CA GLU A 92 -12.47 -1.68 9.76
C GLU A 92 -11.95 -0.24 9.72
N ILE A 93 -10.78 -0.06 9.10
CA ILE A 93 -10.08 1.22 8.96
C ILE A 93 -10.48 1.90 7.65
#